data_AF-A0A9Q0VIG0-F1
#
_entry.id   AF-A0A9Q0VIG0-F1
#
_cell.length_a   1.000
_cell.length_b   1.000
_cell.length_c   1.000
_cell.angle_alpha   90.00
_cell.angle_beta   90.00
_cell.angle_gamma   90.00
#
_symmetry.space_group_name_H-M   'P 1'
#
loop_
_entity.id
_entity.type
_entity.pdbx_description
1 polymer ?
#
loop_
_entity_poly.entity_id
_entity_poly.type
_entity_poly.pdbx_seq_one_letter_code
_entity_poly.pdbx_strand_id
1 'polypeptide(L)'
;MQTSQKHRSAGIHGFYHKPVQEIDQYGLSHVQILENNMYSDGGSQGAAISFQTEQGEFFTLESSSANAGFANYDSPAASVSSNRSPFSPQGSHSCISDPHHSPDTIYGSPLSGSSSAEEDNILKQKLRELEISLLGPESDITDSGSFCFVSGGYQAESSVSWDWNRMVEMIPRLDLKQFLEKPIQRLGAYMLEGLRARLELSGSKIYRALKCEAPISSDLMTYMGILYQICPYWKFAYTSANVVIQEAVEYEPRIHIIDFQIAQGTQWIVLMQMLACRPCGPPVIRITGVDDSQSAHARGGGLDIVGQRLSKVAELCNVPFEFHDVAMDGCEVQLEHLRVQPGEAVVVNFPYVLHHMPDESVNTWNHRDRLIRMVKSLSPRIVTLIEQESNTNTKPFFPRFIETLDYYTAMFESIDVGLPKDDKQRINAEQHCVARDIVNMIACEEAERVERHELLAKWRSRFTMAGFNQYPLCSSVTTAVRDMLKEYDKNYNVQERDSALYLRWRHRDMVTSSAWR
;
A
#
# COMPACT_ATOMS: atom_id res chain seq x y z
N MET A 1 32.10 76.94 8.78
CA MET A 1 32.35 75.51 9.06
C MET A 1 31.28 75.00 10.00
N GLN A 2 30.85 73.76 9.78
CA GLN A 2 29.84 72.96 10.48
C GLN A 2 28.35 73.23 10.16
N THR A 3 27.71 72.09 9.90
CA THR A 3 26.56 71.84 9.05
C THR A 3 25.33 71.47 9.88
N SER A 4 24.19 71.92 9.36
CA SER A 4 22.84 71.88 9.91
C SER A 4 22.28 70.47 10.16
N GLN A 5 21.73 70.26 11.35
CA GLN A 5 20.67 69.28 11.62
C GLN A 5 19.32 69.99 11.54
N LYS A 6 18.37 69.44 10.78
CA LYS A 6 16.93 69.62 11.03
C LYS A 6 16.12 68.48 10.42
N HIS A 7 15.32 67.87 11.29
CA HIS A 7 14.25 66.91 11.00
C HIS A 7 13.27 67.41 9.94
N ARG A 8 12.74 66.48 9.13
CA ARG A 8 11.34 66.46 8.69
C ARG A 8 10.89 65.05 8.30
N SER A 9 9.71 64.69 8.80
CA SER A 9 8.88 63.55 8.42
C SER A 9 8.00 63.92 7.21
N ALA A 10 7.84 63.01 6.25
CA ALA A 10 6.56 62.55 5.65
C ALA A 10 6.71 62.05 4.19
N GLY A 11 6.30 60.78 3.96
CA GLY A 11 5.54 60.29 2.79
C GLY A 11 6.21 60.11 1.41
N ILE A 12 6.15 58.89 0.85
CA ILE A 12 5.37 58.52 -0.37
C ILE A 12 5.76 57.10 -0.87
N HIS A 13 4.72 56.36 -1.27
CA HIS A 13 4.63 55.11 -2.03
C HIS A 13 5.77 54.70 -3.00
N GLY A 14 5.99 53.38 -3.11
CA GLY A 14 5.89 52.71 -4.42
C GLY A 14 7.03 51.75 -4.83
N PHE A 15 6.68 50.45 -4.89
CA PHE A 15 7.18 49.39 -5.80
C PHE A 15 8.59 48.78 -5.54
N TYR A 16 8.88 47.48 -5.71
CA TYR A 16 8.22 46.33 -6.35
C TYR A 16 8.52 45.04 -5.54
N HIS A 17 7.48 44.27 -5.19
CA HIS A 17 7.58 42.86 -4.83
C HIS A 17 7.66 42.08 -6.16
N LYS A 18 8.75 41.36 -6.43
CA LYS A 18 8.81 40.42 -7.56
C LYS A 18 7.95 39.20 -7.22
N PRO A 19 7.03 38.77 -8.10
CA PRO A 19 6.34 37.50 -7.95
C PRO A 19 7.30 36.35 -8.26
N VAL A 20 7.17 35.26 -7.49
CA VAL A 20 7.73 33.95 -7.76
C VAL A 20 7.23 33.53 -9.16
N GLN A 21 8.15 33.22 -10.06
CA GLN A 21 7.84 32.76 -11.41
C GLN A 21 7.03 31.46 -11.32
N GLU A 22 5.88 31.46 -11.99
CA GLU A 22 5.08 30.26 -12.26
C GLU A 22 5.98 29.21 -12.94
N ILE A 23 5.94 27.99 -12.42
CA ILE A 23 6.63 26.84 -12.99
C ILE A 23 6.01 26.59 -14.38
N ASP A 24 6.82 26.73 -15.42
CA ASP A 24 6.39 26.65 -16.81
C ASP A 24 5.67 25.32 -17.13
N GLN A 25 4.45 25.47 -17.64
CA GLN A 25 3.54 24.39 -18.07
C GLN A 25 4.13 23.52 -19.21
N TYR A 26 5.21 23.96 -19.85
CA TYR A 26 5.93 23.26 -20.92
C TYR A 26 6.82 22.11 -20.41
N GLY A 27 7.21 22.09 -19.14
CA GLY A 27 7.94 20.96 -18.56
C GLY A 27 7.05 19.73 -18.36
N LEU A 28 5.80 19.96 -17.93
CA LEU A 28 4.82 18.92 -17.62
C LEU A 28 4.34 18.14 -18.86
N SER A 29 4.26 18.78 -20.03
CA SER A 29 3.86 18.10 -21.27
C SER A 29 4.92 17.11 -21.76
N HIS A 30 6.21 17.41 -21.58
CA HIS A 30 7.31 16.48 -21.85
C HIS A 30 7.38 15.32 -20.84
N VAL A 31 6.97 15.55 -19.58
CA VAL A 31 6.85 14.51 -18.53
C VAL A 31 5.83 13.45 -18.94
N GLN A 32 4.63 13.87 -19.37
CA GLN A 32 3.58 12.94 -19.82
C GLN A 32 3.97 12.15 -21.08
N ILE A 33 4.73 12.76 -22.01
CA ILE A 33 5.17 12.08 -23.25
C ILE A 33 6.18 10.97 -22.95
N LEU A 34 7.13 11.18 -22.03
CA LEU A 34 8.11 10.17 -21.64
C LEU A 34 7.49 9.06 -20.79
N GLU A 35 6.58 9.38 -19.88
CA GLU A 35 5.82 8.38 -19.12
C GLU A 35 4.95 7.52 -20.04
N ASN A 36 4.20 8.12 -20.97
CA ASN A 36 3.32 7.37 -21.88
C ASN A 36 4.10 6.49 -22.87
N ASN A 37 5.27 6.93 -23.35
CA ASN A 37 6.11 6.14 -24.25
C ASN A 37 6.81 4.95 -23.56
N MET A 38 6.83 4.88 -22.23
CA MET A 38 7.42 3.76 -21.49
C MET A 38 6.41 2.65 -21.16
N TYR A 39 5.10 2.94 -21.24
CA TYR A 39 4.02 1.95 -21.03
C TYR A 39 3.34 1.50 -22.34
N SER A 40 3.73 2.07 -23.48
CA SER A 40 3.16 1.75 -24.79
C SER A 40 4.07 0.80 -25.57
N ASP A 41 4.03 -0.49 -25.26
CA ASP A 41 4.38 -1.51 -26.26
C ASP A 41 3.29 -2.60 -26.28
N GLY A 42 2.16 -2.21 -26.86
CA GLY A 42 1.03 -3.07 -27.18
C GLY A 42 0.54 -2.68 -28.56
N GLY A 43 0.94 -3.46 -29.57
CA GLY A 43 0.78 -3.14 -30.98
C GLY A 43 -0.65 -2.74 -31.39
N SER A 44 -0.73 -1.61 -32.09
CA SER A 44 -1.82 -1.26 -33.00
C SER A 44 -1.25 -0.31 -34.06
N GLN A 45 -1.52 -0.62 -35.31
CA GLN A 45 -0.89 -0.06 -36.51
C GLN A 45 -1.02 1.46 -36.63
N GLY A 46 0.05 2.14 -37.05
CA GLY A 46 -0.04 3.50 -37.58
C GLY A 46 1.32 4.15 -37.89
N ALA A 47 1.60 4.31 -39.18
CA ALA A 47 2.66 5.11 -39.81
C ALA A 47 4.09 4.51 -39.86
N ALA A 48 4.46 4.11 -41.07
CA ALA A 48 5.75 3.58 -41.47
C ALA A 48 6.87 4.63 -41.43
N ILE A 49 8.02 4.23 -40.86
CA ILE A 49 9.34 4.79 -41.22
C ILE A 49 10.30 3.60 -41.34
N SER A 50 10.79 3.37 -42.55
CA SER A 50 11.68 2.27 -42.92
C SER A 50 13.12 2.55 -42.50
N PHE A 51 13.79 1.58 -41.87
CA PHE A 51 15.21 1.38 -42.04
C PHE A 51 15.52 -0.10 -42.18
N GLN A 52 16.23 -0.43 -43.26
CA GLN A 52 16.70 -1.76 -43.63
C GLN A 52 17.70 -2.26 -42.58
N THR A 53 17.64 -3.54 -42.24
CA THR A 53 18.78 -4.22 -41.60
C THR A 53 18.93 -5.61 -42.19
N GLU A 54 20.18 -5.88 -42.58
CA GLU A 54 20.64 -7.01 -43.36
C GLU A 54 20.53 -8.34 -42.61
N GLN A 55 20.35 -9.40 -43.41
CA GLN A 55 20.30 -10.80 -42.99
C GLN A 55 21.62 -11.25 -42.38
N GLY A 56 21.53 -11.94 -41.23
CA GLY A 56 22.56 -12.83 -40.70
C GLY A 56 21.89 -14.09 -40.17
N GLU A 57 22.12 -15.21 -40.86
CA GLU A 57 21.59 -16.55 -40.59
C GLU A 57 22.25 -17.24 -39.37
N PHE A 58 21.56 -18.30 -38.90
CA PHE A 58 22.03 -19.49 -38.15
C PHE A 58 21.98 -19.44 -36.60
N PHE A 59 21.61 -20.50 -35.85
CA PHE A 59 21.16 -21.88 -36.09
C PHE A 59 20.41 -22.34 -34.81
N THR A 60 19.41 -23.21 -34.96
CA THR A 60 18.70 -23.94 -33.90
C THR A 60 19.51 -25.17 -33.46
N LEU A 61 19.41 -25.56 -32.18
CA LEU A 61 19.73 -26.92 -31.74
C LEU A 61 18.76 -27.37 -30.64
N GLU A 62 17.96 -28.38 -30.98
CA GLU A 62 17.14 -29.17 -30.10
C GLU A 62 17.94 -30.29 -29.41
N SER A 63 17.41 -30.70 -28.25
CA SER A 63 17.35 -32.06 -27.72
C SER A 63 18.60 -32.73 -27.14
N SER A 64 18.45 -33.20 -25.89
CA SER A 64 18.79 -34.57 -25.51
C SER A 64 18.14 -34.96 -24.18
N SER A 65 17.42 -36.07 -24.21
CA SER A 65 16.94 -36.86 -23.08
C SER A 65 17.84 -38.11 -22.93
N ALA A 66 18.04 -38.62 -21.71
CA ALA A 66 18.11 -40.06 -21.39
C ALA A 66 18.40 -40.35 -19.91
N ASN A 67 17.74 -41.41 -19.44
CA ASN A 67 17.76 -42.07 -18.12
C ASN A 67 19.10 -42.67 -17.66
N ALA A 68 19.23 -42.82 -16.34
CA ALA A 68 19.59 -44.03 -15.54
C ALA A 68 20.25 -43.57 -14.21
N GLY A 69 20.06 -44.14 -13.02
CA GLY A 69 19.44 -45.38 -12.59
C GLY A 69 19.41 -45.45 -11.05
N PHE A 70 18.76 -46.51 -10.56
CA PHE A 70 18.41 -46.85 -9.17
C PHE A 70 19.58 -46.99 -8.18
N ALA A 71 19.30 -46.71 -6.90
CA ALA A 71 19.85 -47.46 -5.76
C ALA A 71 18.90 -47.42 -4.54
N ASN A 72 18.33 -48.59 -4.22
CA ASN A 72 17.69 -48.94 -2.95
C ASN A 72 18.71 -48.94 -1.81
N TYR A 73 18.29 -48.59 -0.59
CA TYR A 73 18.71 -49.30 0.64
C TYR A 73 17.59 -49.31 1.69
N ASP A 74 17.34 -50.52 2.19
CA ASP A 74 16.33 -50.91 3.17
C ASP A 74 16.62 -50.49 4.62
N SER A 75 15.54 -50.50 5.42
CA SER A 75 15.46 -50.28 6.88
C SER A 75 16.15 -51.38 7.73
N PRO A 76 16.14 -51.33 9.09
CA PRO A 76 14.94 -51.81 9.83
C PRO A 76 14.65 -51.25 11.25
N ALA A 77 13.36 -51.34 11.60
CA ALA A 77 12.73 -51.77 12.87
C ALA A 77 12.95 -51.02 14.21
N ALA A 78 11.82 -50.68 14.87
CA ALA A 78 11.42 -51.29 16.15
C ALA A 78 9.97 -50.89 16.53
N SER A 79 9.16 -51.90 16.86
CA SER A 79 7.85 -51.81 17.50
C SER A 79 7.96 -52.33 18.93
N VAL A 80 7.33 -51.67 19.90
CA VAL A 80 7.01 -52.25 21.22
C VAL A 80 5.66 -51.73 21.70
N SER A 81 4.80 -52.66 22.11
CA SER A 81 3.50 -52.46 22.74
C SER A 81 3.62 -52.45 24.27
N SER A 82 2.63 -51.90 24.99
CA SER A 82 1.93 -52.60 26.09
C SER A 82 0.91 -51.72 26.86
N ASN A 83 -0.34 -52.19 26.84
CA ASN A 83 -1.28 -52.44 27.95
C ASN A 83 -1.57 -51.43 29.09
N ARG A 84 -2.82 -50.93 29.07
CA ARG A 84 -3.96 -51.22 29.98
C ARG A 84 -3.77 -51.11 31.51
N SER A 85 -4.60 -50.29 32.16
CA SER A 85 -5.36 -50.64 33.40
C SER A 85 -6.30 -49.49 33.89
N PRO A 86 -7.43 -49.79 34.58
CA PRO A 86 -8.65 -48.98 34.68
C PRO A 86 -8.91 -48.38 36.08
N PHE A 87 -10.02 -47.63 36.29
CA PHE A 87 -10.97 -47.74 37.42
C PHE A 87 -12.01 -46.60 37.39
N SER A 88 -13.30 -46.96 37.39
CA SER A 88 -14.43 -46.14 37.86
C SER A 88 -14.69 -46.45 39.35
N PRO A 89 -15.51 -45.67 40.08
CA PRO A 89 -16.93 -46.01 40.14
C PRO A 89 -17.93 -44.83 40.23
N GLN A 90 -19.20 -45.21 40.11
CA GLN A 90 -20.46 -44.50 39.98
C GLN A 90 -20.97 -43.76 41.25
N GLY A 91 -21.98 -42.91 41.02
CA GLY A 91 -23.13 -42.66 41.90
C GLY A 91 -23.44 -41.17 42.10
N SER A 92 -24.67 -40.63 42.08
CA SER A 92 -26.03 -41.16 41.96
C SER A 92 -27.02 -39.98 41.78
N HIS A 93 -28.09 -40.24 41.02
CA HIS A 93 -29.47 -39.70 41.01
C HIS A 93 -29.92 -38.49 41.88
N SER A 94 -30.75 -37.61 41.29
CA SER A 94 -32.16 -37.36 41.71
C SER A 94 -32.90 -36.36 40.80
N CYS A 95 -34.22 -36.53 40.69
CA CYS A 95 -35.15 -35.94 39.70
C CYS A 95 -36.13 -34.87 40.29
N ILE A 96 -36.90 -34.21 39.38
CA ILE A 96 -38.24 -33.55 39.56
C ILE A 96 -38.18 -32.13 40.19
N SER A 97 -38.76 -31.04 39.65
CA SER A 97 -40.19 -30.78 39.30
C SER A 97 -40.38 -29.45 38.53
N ASP A 98 -41.31 -29.43 37.57
CA ASP A 98 -42.14 -28.27 37.12
C ASP A 98 -43.38 -28.14 38.08
N PRO A 99 -44.40 -27.23 37.94
CA PRO A 99 -44.72 -26.21 36.91
C PRO A 99 -45.25 -24.85 37.51
N HIS A 100 -45.64 -23.85 36.68
CA HIS A 100 -46.94 -23.13 36.81
C HIS A 100 -47.21 -22.10 35.66
N HIS A 101 -48.33 -22.35 34.96
CA HIS A 101 -49.26 -21.51 34.19
C HIS A 101 -49.55 -20.09 34.79
N SER A 102 -50.04 -19.01 34.15
CA SER A 102 -50.99 -18.77 33.02
C SER A 102 -51.17 -17.23 32.75
N PRO A 103 -52.08 -16.73 31.87
CA PRO A 103 -51.89 -15.55 30.98
C PRO A 103 -52.83 -14.33 31.25
N ASP A 104 -52.69 -13.23 30.47
CA ASP A 104 -53.78 -12.63 29.66
C ASP A 104 -53.43 -11.29 28.94
N THR A 105 -54.06 -11.18 27.76
CA THR A 105 -54.24 -10.14 26.71
C THR A 105 -54.44 -8.66 27.16
N ILE A 106 -54.21 -7.59 26.35
CA ILE A 106 -55.04 -7.07 25.22
C ILE A 106 -54.37 -5.83 24.53
N TYR A 107 -54.43 -5.78 23.17
CA TYR A 107 -54.45 -4.66 22.18
C TYR A 107 -53.43 -3.49 22.14
N GLY A 108 -52.89 -3.26 20.93
CA GLY A 108 -52.39 -1.95 20.45
C GLY A 108 -51.63 -2.03 19.12
N SER A 109 -52.25 -1.58 18.03
CA SER A 109 -51.81 -1.65 16.61
C SER A 109 -50.48 -0.94 16.25
N PRO A 110 -49.89 -1.23 15.07
CA PRO A 110 -48.50 -0.92 14.72
C PRO A 110 -48.36 0.40 13.97
N LEU A 111 -47.27 1.14 14.21
CA LEU A 111 -46.83 2.24 13.34
C LEU A 111 -45.29 2.33 13.37
N SER A 112 -44.70 1.73 12.33
CA SER A 112 -43.57 2.27 11.56
C SER A 112 -42.42 2.93 12.35
N GLY A 113 -41.44 2.11 12.72
CA GLY A 113 -40.08 2.54 13.05
C GLY A 113 -39.12 2.12 11.94
N SER A 114 -38.38 3.07 11.40
CA SER A 114 -37.45 2.96 10.28
C SER A 114 -36.29 1.98 10.52
N SER A 115 -36.24 0.95 9.67
CA SER A 115 -35.20 -0.08 9.57
C SER A 115 -33.89 0.45 8.96
N SER A 116 -33.06 1.08 9.77
CA SER A 116 -31.62 1.22 9.46
C SER A 116 -30.73 0.79 10.63
N ALA A 117 -31.21 0.90 11.86
CA ALA A 117 -30.49 0.45 13.05
C ALA A 117 -30.54 -1.08 13.28
N GLU A 118 -31.55 -1.77 12.75
CA GLU A 118 -31.71 -3.22 12.93
C GLU A 118 -30.78 -4.04 12.02
N GLU A 119 -30.55 -3.61 10.77
CA GLU A 119 -29.66 -4.31 9.82
C GLU A 119 -28.18 -4.23 10.22
N ASP A 120 -27.72 -3.07 10.70
CA ASP A 120 -26.37 -2.90 11.24
C ASP A 120 -26.11 -3.81 12.47
N ASN A 121 -27.17 -4.13 13.22
CA ASN A 121 -27.08 -5.01 14.38
C ASN A 121 -27.02 -6.50 13.98
N ILE A 122 -27.78 -6.89 12.95
CA ILE A 122 -27.76 -8.24 12.37
C ILE A 122 -26.38 -8.53 11.76
N LEU A 123 -25.77 -7.56 11.07
CA LEU A 123 -24.43 -7.68 10.52
C LEU A 123 -23.37 -7.95 11.60
N LYS A 124 -23.39 -7.14 12.68
CA LYS A 124 -22.48 -7.33 13.81
C LYS A 124 -22.67 -8.70 14.47
N GLN A 125 -23.91 -9.16 14.56
CA GLN A 125 -24.22 -10.48 15.09
C GLN A 125 -23.70 -11.60 14.18
N LYS A 126 -23.94 -11.53 12.87
CA LYS A 126 -23.47 -12.53 11.90
C LYS A 126 -21.95 -12.58 11.78
N LEU A 127 -21.29 -11.43 11.86
CA LEU A 127 -19.84 -11.39 11.89
C LEU A 127 -19.25 -11.85 13.22
N ARG A 128 -19.91 -11.61 14.36
CA ARG A 128 -19.56 -12.26 15.64
C ARG A 128 -19.79 -13.77 15.60
N GLU A 129 -20.87 -14.24 14.98
CA GLU A 129 -21.12 -15.68 14.80
C GLU A 129 -20.03 -16.31 13.93
N LEU A 130 -19.61 -15.64 12.84
CA LEU A 130 -18.45 -16.03 12.04
C LEU A 130 -17.15 -15.98 12.85
N GLU A 131 -16.93 -14.93 13.65
CA GLU A 131 -15.77 -14.79 14.53
C GLU A 131 -15.69 -15.93 15.56
N ILE A 132 -16.79 -16.23 16.25
CA ILE A 132 -16.90 -17.34 17.22
C ILE A 132 -16.68 -18.68 16.53
N SER A 133 -17.20 -18.85 15.31
CA SER A 133 -17.00 -20.06 14.50
C SER A 133 -15.53 -20.20 14.04
N LEU A 134 -14.86 -19.08 13.74
CA LEU A 134 -13.50 -19.02 13.20
C LEU A 134 -12.40 -19.12 14.28
N LEU A 135 -12.63 -18.53 15.45
CA LEU A 135 -11.62 -18.37 16.51
C LEU A 135 -11.90 -19.28 17.71
N GLY A 136 -13.06 -19.95 17.75
CA GLY A 136 -13.57 -20.58 18.96
C GLY A 136 -14.08 -19.55 19.98
N PRO A 137 -14.75 -19.98 21.05
CA PRO A 137 -15.13 -19.07 22.13
C PRO A 137 -13.88 -18.67 22.91
N GLU A 138 -13.32 -17.48 22.64
CA GLU A 138 -12.26 -16.97 23.52
C GLU A 138 -12.85 -16.63 24.91
N SER A 139 -12.16 -17.14 25.93
CA SER A 139 -12.42 -16.96 27.34
C SER A 139 -12.31 -15.50 27.78
N ASP A 140 -13.35 -15.02 28.47
CA ASP A 140 -13.40 -13.88 29.39
C ASP A 140 -12.24 -12.87 29.33
N ILE A 141 -12.34 -11.89 28.44
CA ILE A 141 -11.80 -10.56 28.72
C ILE A 141 -12.98 -9.67 29.10
N THR A 142 -12.99 -9.32 30.38
CA THR A 142 -13.98 -8.47 31.03
C THR A 142 -14.24 -7.18 30.27
N ASP A 143 -15.53 -6.95 30.03
CA ASP A 143 -16.14 -5.70 29.62
C ASP A 143 -15.65 -4.55 30.52
N SER A 144 -14.70 -3.75 30.01
CA SER A 144 -14.19 -2.55 30.66
C SER A 144 -13.60 -1.63 29.60
N GLY A 145 -14.48 -0.99 28.84
CA GLY A 145 -14.07 0.01 27.87
C GLY A 145 -15.26 0.55 27.09
N SER A 146 -16.06 1.38 27.75
CA SER A 146 -17.02 2.25 27.07
C SER A 146 -16.29 3.02 25.96
N PHE A 147 -16.42 2.56 24.72
CA PHE A 147 -15.99 3.34 23.56
C PHE A 147 -16.99 4.48 23.40
N CYS A 148 -16.68 5.62 24.01
CA CYS A 148 -17.29 6.88 23.67
C CYS A 148 -17.05 7.12 22.18
N PHE A 149 -18.11 7.00 21.38
CA PHE A 149 -18.18 7.65 20.08
C PHE A 149 -17.85 9.12 20.31
N VAL A 150 -16.73 9.60 19.76
CA VAL A 150 -16.54 11.04 19.59
C VAL A 150 -17.57 11.45 18.54
N SER A 151 -18.73 11.89 19.02
CA SER A 151 -19.73 12.60 18.24
C SER A 151 -19.12 13.94 17.79
N GLY A 152 -18.30 13.90 16.75
CA GLY A 152 -18.10 15.04 15.86
C GLY A 152 -19.29 15.06 14.91
N GLY A 153 -20.10 16.12 14.96
CA GLY A 153 -21.32 16.23 14.16
C GLY A 153 -21.03 16.10 12.66
N TYR A 154 -21.43 14.97 12.08
CA TYR A 154 -21.55 14.78 10.64
C TYR A 154 -22.98 14.35 10.36
N GLN A 155 -23.68 15.15 9.56
CA GLN A 155 -24.96 14.75 8.99
C GLN A 155 -24.73 13.48 8.17
N ALA A 156 -25.39 12.40 8.57
CA ALA A 156 -25.37 11.13 7.87
C ALA A 156 -26.09 11.27 6.53
N GLU A 157 -25.34 11.34 5.44
CA GLU A 157 -25.85 10.98 4.11
C GLU A 157 -25.80 9.45 3.98
N SER A 158 -26.95 8.88 3.64
CA SER A 158 -27.33 7.46 3.53
C SER A 158 -26.21 6.42 3.60
N SER A 159 -26.12 5.73 4.74
CA SER A 159 -25.48 4.40 4.85
C SER A 159 -26.22 3.44 3.92
N VAL A 160 -25.49 2.78 3.03
CA VAL A 160 -26.03 1.73 2.16
C VAL A 160 -26.36 0.52 3.03
N SER A 161 -27.65 0.20 3.13
CA SER A 161 -28.19 -1.00 3.78
C SER A 161 -27.68 -2.27 3.09
N TRP A 162 -27.24 -3.25 3.89
CA TRP A 162 -26.57 -4.47 3.42
C TRP A 162 -27.52 -5.67 3.44
N ASP A 163 -27.60 -6.43 2.35
CA ASP A 163 -28.24 -7.76 2.35
C ASP A 163 -27.19 -8.87 2.43
N TRP A 164 -26.75 -9.16 3.65
CA TRP A 164 -25.76 -10.20 3.95
C TRP A 164 -26.31 -11.62 3.83
N ASN A 165 -27.62 -11.81 4.00
CA ASN A 165 -28.25 -13.11 3.81
C ASN A 165 -28.05 -13.58 2.36
N ARG A 166 -28.17 -12.66 1.40
CA ARG A 166 -27.87 -12.93 0.00
C ARG A 166 -26.40 -13.27 -0.25
N MET A 167 -25.44 -12.64 0.44
CA MET A 167 -24.02 -12.99 0.31
C MET A 167 -23.70 -14.38 0.89
N VAL A 168 -24.31 -14.75 2.01
CA VAL A 168 -24.12 -16.06 2.65
C VAL A 168 -24.71 -17.20 1.80
N GLU A 169 -25.85 -16.98 1.13
CA GLU A 169 -26.44 -17.96 0.20
C GLU A 169 -25.59 -18.20 -1.06
N MET A 170 -24.71 -17.27 -1.41
CA MET A 170 -23.83 -17.36 -2.58
C MET A 170 -22.52 -18.13 -2.28
N ILE A 171 -22.19 -18.38 -1.00
CA ILE A 171 -20.99 -19.08 -0.52
C ILE A 171 -20.74 -20.43 -1.23
N PRO A 172 -21.75 -21.27 -1.51
CA PRO A 172 -21.52 -22.58 -2.14
C PRO A 172 -21.33 -22.53 -3.66
N ARG A 173 -21.63 -21.41 -4.34
CA ARG A 173 -21.85 -21.40 -5.80
C ARG A 173 -20.79 -20.71 -6.64
N LEU A 174 -19.94 -19.86 -6.05
CA LEU A 174 -18.66 -19.35 -6.58
C LEU A 174 -18.56 -18.91 -8.06
N ASP A 175 -19.66 -18.70 -8.78
CA ASP A 175 -19.65 -18.13 -10.14
C ASP A 175 -20.06 -16.65 -10.09
N LEU A 176 -19.19 -15.85 -9.47
CA LEU A 176 -19.42 -14.42 -9.22
C LEU A 176 -18.88 -13.54 -10.35
N LYS A 177 -18.03 -14.06 -11.26
CA LYS A 177 -17.23 -13.23 -12.18
C LYS A 177 -18.03 -12.44 -13.24
N GLN A 178 -19.30 -12.78 -13.50
CA GLN A 178 -20.12 -12.11 -14.52
C GLN A 178 -21.24 -11.21 -13.98
N PHE A 179 -21.44 -11.11 -12.66
CA PHE A 179 -22.65 -10.48 -12.09
C PHE A 179 -22.41 -9.40 -11.02
N LEU A 180 -21.16 -8.98 -10.78
CA LEU A 180 -20.82 -7.98 -9.76
C LEU A 180 -20.79 -6.57 -10.36
N GLU A 181 -21.97 -5.99 -10.58
CA GLU A 181 -22.12 -4.67 -11.21
C GLU A 181 -21.73 -3.50 -10.30
N LYS A 182 -21.73 -3.70 -8.97
CA LYS A 182 -21.42 -2.66 -7.98
C LYS A 182 -20.04 -2.88 -7.37
N PRO A 183 -19.28 -1.81 -7.05
CA PRO A 183 -17.99 -1.90 -6.36
C PRO A 183 -18.03 -2.81 -5.14
N ILE A 184 -19.09 -2.67 -4.33
CA ILE A 184 -19.21 -3.44 -3.10
C ILE A 184 -19.45 -4.93 -3.32
N GLN A 185 -20.08 -5.32 -4.42
CA GLN A 185 -20.27 -6.73 -4.76
C GLN A 185 -18.93 -7.36 -5.17
N ARG A 186 -18.11 -6.63 -5.93
CA ARG A 186 -16.75 -7.03 -6.31
C ARG A 186 -15.86 -7.20 -5.10
N LEU A 187 -15.86 -6.22 -4.19
CA LEU A 187 -15.18 -6.31 -2.91
C LEU A 187 -15.66 -7.51 -2.09
N GLY A 188 -16.99 -7.67 -1.95
CA GLY A 188 -17.59 -8.78 -1.19
C GLY A 188 -17.12 -10.15 -1.67
N ALA A 189 -16.92 -10.34 -2.98
CA ALA A 189 -16.36 -11.58 -3.52
C ALA A 189 -14.92 -11.84 -3.04
N TYR A 190 -14.05 -10.83 -3.04
CA TYR A 190 -12.67 -10.98 -2.55
C TYR A 190 -12.58 -11.15 -1.03
N MET A 191 -13.43 -10.43 -0.28
CA MET A 191 -13.54 -10.61 1.17
C MET A 191 -13.99 -12.02 1.53
N LEU A 192 -14.97 -12.55 0.78
CA LEU A 192 -15.46 -13.92 0.94
C LEU A 192 -14.39 -14.96 0.59
N GLU A 193 -13.64 -14.75 -0.48
CA GLU A 193 -12.52 -15.63 -0.84
C GLU A 193 -11.47 -15.66 0.27
N GLY A 194 -11.14 -14.50 0.84
CA GLY A 194 -10.26 -14.42 2.01
C GLY A 194 -10.79 -15.19 3.23
N LEU A 195 -12.08 -15.11 3.52
CA LEU A 195 -12.71 -15.87 4.61
C LEU A 195 -12.71 -17.38 4.36
N ARG A 196 -13.03 -17.81 3.13
CA ARG A 196 -12.95 -19.21 2.72
C ARG A 196 -11.53 -19.74 2.88
N ALA A 197 -10.56 -19.03 2.35
CA ALA A 197 -9.15 -19.39 2.44
C ALA A 197 -8.68 -19.51 3.89
N ARG A 198 -9.18 -18.65 4.78
CA ARG A 198 -8.94 -18.75 6.23
C ARG A 198 -9.54 -20.02 6.82
N LEU A 199 -10.82 -20.30 6.57
CA LEU A 199 -11.55 -21.46 7.08
C LEU A 199 -10.92 -22.78 6.67
N GLU A 200 -10.45 -22.86 5.43
CA GLU A 200 -9.81 -24.05 4.87
C GLU A 200 -8.35 -24.21 5.29
N LEU A 201 -7.82 -23.28 6.11
CA LEU A 201 -6.38 -23.19 6.46
C LEU A 201 -5.50 -23.20 5.20
N SER A 202 -6.03 -22.67 4.11
CA SER A 202 -5.42 -22.62 2.79
C SER A 202 -4.92 -21.21 2.46
N GLY A 203 -5.11 -20.23 3.35
CA GLY A 203 -4.70 -18.83 3.18
C GLY A 203 -3.30 -18.67 2.63
N SER A 204 -2.29 -19.32 3.23
CA SER A 204 -0.92 -19.24 2.73
C SER A 204 -0.66 -20.02 1.46
N LYS A 205 -1.37 -21.14 1.23
CA LYS A 205 -1.31 -21.88 -0.04
C LYS A 205 -1.91 -21.08 -1.18
N ILE A 206 -3.07 -20.44 -0.96
CA ILE A 206 -3.76 -19.58 -1.91
C ILE A 206 -2.98 -18.30 -2.13
N TYR A 207 -2.48 -17.65 -1.08
CA TYR A 207 -1.63 -16.47 -1.22
C TYR A 207 -0.35 -16.80 -2.00
N ARG A 208 0.33 -17.92 -1.71
CA ARG A 208 1.49 -18.38 -2.49
C ARG A 208 1.11 -18.80 -3.91
N ALA A 209 -0.05 -19.42 -4.12
CA ALA A 209 -0.54 -19.78 -5.44
C ALA A 209 -0.85 -18.53 -6.26
N LEU A 210 -1.57 -17.53 -5.72
CA LEU A 210 -1.78 -16.23 -6.34
C LEU A 210 -0.45 -15.48 -6.61
N LYS A 211 0.57 -15.74 -5.78
CA LYS A 211 1.92 -15.22 -5.94
C LYS A 211 2.73 -15.94 -7.03
N CYS A 212 2.45 -17.23 -7.30
CA CYS A 212 3.14 -18.06 -8.31
C CYS A 212 2.38 -18.14 -9.66
N GLU A 213 1.06 -18.09 -9.65
CA GLU A 213 0.15 -17.95 -10.81
C GLU A 213 -0.01 -16.47 -11.21
N ALA A 214 0.86 -15.60 -10.67
CA ALA A 214 0.91 -14.21 -11.07
C ALA A 214 1.03 -14.10 -12.59
N PRO A 215 0.42 -13.07 -13.21
CA PRO A 215 0.51 -12.86 -14.65
C PRO A 215 1.97 -12.89 -15.11
N ILE A 216 2.20 -13.24 -16.38
CA ILE A 216 3.52 -13.03 -17.01
C ILE A 216 3.91 -11.58 -16.73
N SER A 217 5.16 -11.33 -16.35
CA SER A 217 5.70 -10.02 -15.96
C SER A 217 5.06 -8.81 -16.67
N SER A 218 4.95 -8.87 -18.00
CA SER A 218 4.35 -7.85 -18.86
C SER A 218 2.90 -7.48 -18.50
N ASP A 219 2.09 -8.46 -18.13
CA ASP A 219 0.68 -8.29 -17.80
C ASP A 219 0.52 -7.66 -16.42
N LEU A 220 1.33 -8.09 -15.43
CA LEU A 220 1.30 -7.48 -14.09
C LEU A 220 1.70 -6.01 -14.14
N MET A 221 2.65 -5.65 -14.99
CA MET A 221 3.02 -4.25 -15.22
C MET A 221 1.93 -3.45 -15.89
N THR A 222 1.23 -4.06 -16.85
CA THR A 222 0.06 -3.43 -17.45
C THR A 222 -0.98 -3.13 -16.38
N TYR A 223 -1.27 -4.08 -15.48
CA TYR A 223 -2.27 -3.92 -14.42
C TYR A 223 -1.89 -2.88 -13.36
N MET A 224 -0.63 -2.86 -12.93
CA MET A 224 -0.13 -1.82 -12.03
C MET A 224 -0.13 -0.44 -12.70
N GLY A 225 0.19 -0.37 -14.00
CA GLY A 225 0.09 0.83 -14.82
C GLY A 225 -1.34 1.36 -14.89
N ILE A 226 -2.33 0.49 -15.02
CA ILE A 226 -3.76 0.87 -14.99
C ILE A 226 -4.12 1.49 -13.64
N LEU A 227 -3.78 0.87 -12.52
CA LEU A 227 -4.03 1.45 -11.19
C LEU A 227 -3.32 2.80 -11.00
N TYR A 228 -2.09 2.93 -11.49
CA TYR A 228 -1.34 4.19 -11.46
C TYR A 228 -2.03 5.30 -12.27
N GLN A 229 -2.65 4.95 -13.40
CA GLN A 229 -3.37 5.91 -14.24
C GLN A 229 -4.70 6.34 -13.62
N ILE A 230 -5.48 5.41 -13.07
CA ILE A 230 -6.86 5.68 -12.65
C ILE A 230 -6.98 6.11 -11.18
N CYS A 231 -6.02 5.75 -10.34
CA CYS A 231 -5.97 6.11 -8.93
C CYS A 231 -4.72 6.97 -8.64
N PRO A 232 -4.85 8.07 -7.86
CA PRO A 232 -3.75 8.97 -7.59
C PRO A 232 -2.80 8.48 -6.48
N TYR A 233 -2.94 7.24 -5.96
CA TYR A 233 -2.21 6.79 -4.76
C TYR A 233 -0.68 6.83 -4.93
N TRP A 234 -0.17 6.34 -6.07
CA TRP A 234 1.26 6.35 -6.37
C TRP A 234 1.74 7.72 -6.86
N LYS A 235 0.96 8.41 -7.72
CA LYS A 235 1.27 9.79 -8.12
C LYS A 235 1.35 10.73 -6.92
N PHE A 236 0.45 10.58 -5.95
CA PHE A 236 0.47 11.30 -4.67
C PHE A 236 1.75 11.01 -3.89
N ALA A 237 2.14 9.74 -3.76
CA ALA A 237 3.35 9.34 -3.08
C ALA A 237 4.58 10.03 -3.68
N TYR A 238 4.75 9.90 -5.00
CA TYR A 238 5.90 10.45 -5.71
C TYR A 238 5.90 11.98 -5.74
N THR A 239 4.76 12.60 -6.00
CA THR A 239 4.65 14.07 -6.06
C THR A 239 4.96 14.68 -4.71
N SER A 240 4.34 14.16 -3.64
CA SER A 240 4.56 14.68 -2.29
C SER A 240 5.99 14.48 -1.81
N ALA A 241 6.57 13.30 -2.03
CA ALA A 241 7.96 13.01 -1.65
C ALA A 241 8.95 13.85 -2.45
N ASN A 242 8.80 13.94 -3.77
CA ASN A 242 9.77 14.63 -4.62
C ASN A 242 9.85 16.13 -4.34
N VAL A 243 8.73 16.81 -4.06
CA VAL A 243 8.74 18.23 -3.69
C VAL A 243 9.49 18.45 -2.37
N VAL A 244 9.24 17.58 -1.36
CA VAL A 244 9.95 17.62 -0.07
C VAL A 244 11.45 17.37 -0.25
N ILE A 245 11.80 16.37 -1.05
CA ILE A 245 13.20 16.01 -1.33
C ILE A 245 13.90 17.16 -2.03
N GLN A 246 13.30 17.72 -3.09
CA GLN A 246 13.84 18.83 -3.85
C GLN A 246 14.17 20.03 -2.96
N GLU A 247 13.25 20.39 -2.04
CA GLU A 247 13.47 21.46 -1.07
C GLU A 247 14.64 21.13 -0.12
N ALA A 248 14.67 19.92 0.42
CA ALA A 248 15.69 19.52 1.40
C ALA A 248 17.12 19.48 0.83
N VAL A 249 17.24 19.33 -0.49
CA VAL A 249 18.52 19.21 -1.22
C VAL A 249 18.80 20.39 -2.17
N GLU A 250 18.05 21.49 -2.06
CA GLU A 250 18.07 22.64 -3.00
C GLU A 250 19.47 23.22 -3.27
N TYR A 251 20.39 23.09 -2.32
CA TYR A 251 21.77 23.60 -2.41
C TYR A 251 22.83 22.52 -2.32
N GLU A 252 22.44 21.25 -2.33
CA GLU A 252 23.38 20.14 -2.18
C GLU A 252 24.02 19.82 -3.54
N PRO A 253 25.37 19.73 -3.62
CA PRO A 253 26.07 19.44 -4.87
C PRO A 253 26.13 17.94 -5.17
N ARG A 254 26.03 17.09 -4.15
CA ARG A 254 26.06 15.63 -4.24
C ARG A 254 24.92 15.05 -3.42
N ILE A 255 24.01 14.34 -4.07
CA ILE A 255 22.82 13.77 -3.44
C ILE A 255 22.91 12.26 -3.56
N HIS A 256 22.73 11.56 -2.45
CA HIS A 256 22.58 10.11 -2.44
C HIS A 256 21.17 9.74 -2.00
N ILE A 257 20.37 9.22 -2.92
CA ILE A 257 19.01 8.76 -2.66
C ILE A 257 19.06 7.26 -2.38
N ILE A 258 18.48 6.84 -1.27
CA ILE A 258 18.28 5.42 -0.92
C ILE A 258 16.79 5.17 -0.98
N ASP A 259 16.36 4.37 -1.95
CA ASP A 259 14.96 4.01 -2.14
C ASP A 259 14.73 2.57 -1.70
N PHE A 260 13.84 2.38 -0.72
CA PHE A 260 13.36 1.06 -0.32
C PHE A 260 12.07 0.76 -1.05
N GLN A 261 12.13 -0.13 -2.05
CA GLN A 261 11.07 -0.43 -3.03
C GLN A 261 11.16 0.39 -4.33
N ILE A 262 12.33 0.41 -4.98
CA ILE A 262 12.55 1.27 -6.16
C ILE A 262 11.65 0.91 -7.36
N ALA A 263 11.13 -0.32 -7.40
CA ALA A 263 10.21 -0.79 -8.42
C ALA A 263 10.72 -0.52 -9.85
N GLN A 264 10.15 0.46 -10.55
CA GLN A 264 10.53 0.86 -11.92
C GLN A 264 11.41 2.11 -12.02
N GLY A 265 11.71 2.76 -10.88
CA GLY A 265 12.46 4.01 -10.82
C GLY A 265 11.73 5.23 -11.36
N THR A 266 10.44 5.14 -11.68
CA THR A 266 9.68 6.23 -12.34
C THR A 266 9.60 7.51 -11.51
N GLN A 267 9.51 7.39 -10.18
CA GLN A 267 9.59 8.55 -9.26
C GLN A 267 10.84 9.41 -9.54
N TRP A 268 11.97 8.75 -9.79
CA TRP A 268 13.27 9.42 -9.88
C TRP A 268 13.50 10.09 -11.23
N ILE A 269 12.79 9.67 -12.29
CA ILE A 269 12.79 10.37 -13.59
C ILE A 269 12.32 11.82 -13.40
N VAL A 270 11.19 12.00 -12.72
CA VAL A 270 10.62 13.33 -12.46
C VAL A 270 11.53 14.15 -11.57
N LEU A 271 12.08 13.57 -10.50
CA LEU A 271 13.00 14.30 -9.62
C LEU A 271 14.29 14.73 -10.33
N MET A 272 14.88 13.88 -11.17
CA MET A 272 16.07 14.24 -11.95
C MET A 272 15.80 15.43 -12.86
N GLN A 273 14.65 15.46 -13.53
CA GLN A 273 14.25 16.58 -14.38
C GLN A 273 14.09 17.87 -13.57
N MET A 274 13.47 17.81 -12.40
CA MET A 274 13.34 18.98 -11.51
C MET A 274 14.70 19.49 -11.01
N LEU A 275 15.61 18.58 -10.66
CA LEU A 275 16.95 18.94 -10.18
C LEU A 275 17.89 19.42 -11.30
N ALA A 276 17.68 18.97 -12.54
CA ALA A 276 18.44 19.43 -13.71
C ALA A 276 18.21 20.92 -14.00
N CYS A 277 17.01 21.43 -13.70
CA CYS A 277 16.62 22.81 -13.91
C CYS A 277 17.08 23.79 -12.80
N ARG A 278 17.91 23.34 -11.83
CA ARG A 278 18.37 24.20 -10.74
C ARG A 278 19.23 25.36 -11.27
N PRO A 279 19.10 26.59 -10.70
CA PRO A 279 19.89 27.75 -11.13
C PRO A 279 21.41 27.55 -11.02
N CYS A 280 21.86 26.70 -10.10
CA CYS A 280 23.28 26.37 -9.89
C CYS A 280 23.78 25.20 -10.76
N GLY A 281 22.93 24.67 -11.65
CA GLY A 281 23.20 23.48 -12.45
C GLY A 281 22.80 22.18 -11.75
N PRO A 282 22.83 21.05 -12.48
CA PRO A 282 22.46 19.75 -11.93
C PRO A 282 23.44 19.27 -10.85
N PRO A 283 22.96 18.67 -9.75
CA PRO A 283 23.82 18.00 -8.77
C PRO A 283 24.33 16.66 -9.32
N VAL A 284 25.35 16.10 -8.67
CA VAL A 284 25.67 14.67 -8.83
C VAL A 284 24.60 13.86 -8.09
N ILE A 285 23.92 12.96 -8.78
CA ILE A 285 22.88 12.10 -8.21
C ILE A 285 23.37 10.66 -8.16
N ARG A 286 23.40 10.09 -6.96
CA ARG A 286 23.57 8.65 -6.77
C ARG A 286 22.27 8.07 -6.26
N ILE A 287 21.82 6.96 -6.84
CA ILE A 287 20.64 6.23 -6.36
C ILE A 287 21.07 4.84 -5.94
N THR A 288 20.74 4.47 -4.70
CA THR A 288 20.72 3.09 -4.24
C THR A 288 19.29 2.59 -4.25
N GLY A 289 18.99 1.66 -5.16
CA GLY A 289 17.68 1.04 -5.26
C GLY A 289 17.67 -0.30 -4.54
N VAL A 290 16.88 -0.40 -3.47
CA VAL A 290 16.60 -1.65 -2.77
C VAL A 290 15.29 -2.21 -3.29
N ASP A 291 15.29 -3.49 -3.66
CA ASP A 291 14.07 -4.22 -4.00
C ASP A 291 14.34 -5.73 -3.95
N ASP A 292 13.34 -6.52 -3.61
CA ASP A 292 13.51 -7.97 -3.47
C ASP A 292 13.54 -8.69 -4.83
N SER A 293 13.95 -9.97 -4.79
CA SER A 293 14.02 -10.82 -5.99
C SER A 293 12.65 -11.21 -6.56
N GLN A 294 11.57 -11.09 -5.77
CA GLN A 294 10.21 -11.41 -6.22
C GLN A 294 9.65 -10.25 -7.05
N SER A 295 10.00 -9.01 -6.71
CA SER A 295 9.75 -7.83 -7.54
C SER A 295 10.46 -7.91 -8.89
N ALA A 296 11.52 -8.71 -9.05
CA ALA A 296 12.19 -8.88 -10.35
C ALA A 296 11.25 -9.46 -11.42
N HIS A 297 10.34 -10.37 -11.03
CA HIS A 297 9.33 -10.89 -11.95
C HIS A 297 8.35 -9.81 -12.37
N ALA A 298 7.83 -9.01 -11.44
CA ALA A 298 6.98 -7.87 -11.81
C ALA A 298 7.75 -6.88 -12.70
N ARG A 299 9.01 -6.61 -12.39
CA ARG A 299 9.89 -5.69 -13.11
C ARG A 299 10.26 -6.15 -14.53
N GLY A 300 10.21 -7.44 -14.81
CA GLY A 300 10.64 -8.02 -16.09
C GLY A 300 12.16 -8.24 -16.18
N GLY A 301 12.85 -8.22 -15.03
CA GLY A 301 14.29 -8.38 -14.95
C GLY A 301 14.87 -7.90 -13.61
N GLY A 302 16.20 -7.87 -13.53
CA GLY A 302 16.94 -7.43 -12.35
C GLY A 302 16.84 -5.93 -12.08
N LEU A 303 17.58 -5.43 -11.09
CA LEU A 303 17.66 -3.98 -10.82
C LEU A 303 18.53 -3.25 -11.84
N ASP A 304 19.37 -3.98 -12.57
CA ASP A 304 20.22 -3.47 -13.65
C ASP A 304 19.41 -2.76 -14.74
N ILE A 305 18.21 -3.27 -15.08
CA ILE A 305 17.35 -2.63 -16.09
C ILE A 305 16.83 -1.25 -15.63
N VAL A 306 16.62 -1.08 -14.32
CA VAL A 306 16.22 0.21 -13.72
C VAL A 306 17.40 1.17 -13.76
N GLY A 307 18.59 0.68 -13.38
CA GLY A 307 19.83 1.43 -13.48
C GLY A 307 20.07 1.95 -14.90
N GLN A 308 19.98 1.08 -15.92
CA GLN A 308 20.13 1.46 -17.33
C GLN A 308 19.10 2.53 -17.76
N ARG A 309 17.83 2.35 -17.37
CA ARG A 309 16.76 3.32 -17.68
C ARG A 309 17.05 4.69 -17.04
N LEU A 310 17.42 4.71 -15.77
CA LEU A 310 17.73 5.93 -15.03
C LEU A 310 18.99 6.61 -15.56
N SER A 311 20.04 5.84 -15.91
CA SER A 311 21.25 6.35 -16.56
C SER A 311 20.93 7.05 -17.87
N LYS A 312 20.09 6.45 -18.72
CA LYS A 312 19.67 7.07 -19.99
C LYS A 312 18.90 8.37 -19.77
N VAL A 313 18.03 8.43 -18.77
CA VAL A 313 17.31 9.67 -18.41
C VAL A 313 18.29 10.73 -17.89
N ALA A 314 19.22 10.35 -17.02
CA ALA A 314 20.22 11.26 -16.49
C ALA A 314 21.11 11.85 -17.60
N GLU A 315 21.52 11.04 -18.57
CA GLU A 315 22.24 11.49 -19.77
C GLU A 315 21.43 12.53 -20.56
N LEU A 316 20.15 12.26 -20.82
CA LEU A 316 19.25 13.20 -21.52
C LEU A 316 19.06 14.51 -20.75
N CYS A 317 19.11 14.47 -19.42
CA CYS A 317 19.00 15.63 -18.54
C CYS A 317 20.36 16.30 -18.24
N ASN A 318 21.47 15.79 -18.76
CA ASN A 318 22.84 16.22 -18.42
C ASN A 318 23.15 16.19 -16.91
N VAL A 319 22.61 15.20 -16.20
CA VAL A 319 22.82 14.99 -14.76
C VAL A 319 23.92 13.94 -14.57
N PRO A 320 25.01 14.25 -13.83
CA PRO A 320 25.99 13.24 -13.45
C PRO A 320 25.35 12.19 -12.54
N PHE A 321 25.38 10.93 -12.93
CA PHE A 321 24.57 9.90 -12.31
C PHE A 321 25.31 8.59 -12.03
N GLU A 322 25.01 7.99 -10.88
CA GLU A 322 25.46 6.64 -10.48
C GLU A 322 24.27 5.85 -9.92
N PHE A 323 24.16 4.58 -10.32
CA PHE A 323 23.18 3.64 -9.79
C PHE A 323 23.88 2.49 -9.07
N HIS A 324 23.38 2.14 -7.88
CA HIS A 324 23.84 1.00 -7.10
C HIS A 324 22.64 0.11 -6.74
N ASP A 325 22.62 -1.11 -7.26
CA ASP A 325 21.57 -2.07 -6.96
C ASP A 325 21.78 -2.79 -5.61
N VAL A 326 20.68 -3.02 -4.91
CA VAL A 326 20.62 -3.80 -3.67
C VAL A 326 19.45 -4.78 -3.81
N ALA A 327 19.67 -5.88 -4.51
CA ALA A 327 18.67 -6.91 -4.82
C ALA A 327 18.44 -7.87 -3.64
N MET A 328 17.86 -7.39 -2.55
CA MET A 328 17.57 -8.16 -1.34
C MET A 328 16.33 -7.63 -0.61
N ASP A 329 15.77 -8.44 0.29
CA ASP A 329 14.66 -8.03 1.13
C ASP A 329 15.10 -6.90 2.10
N GLY A 330 14.22 -5.93 2.36
CA GLY A 330 14.49 -4.83 3.29
C GLY A 330 14.86 -5.29 4.71
N CYS A 331 14.44 -6.50 5.11
CA CYS A 331 14.79 -7.16 6.35
C CYS A 331 16.27 -7.57 6.42
N GLU A 332 16.91 -7.80 5.28
CA GLU A 332 18.30 -8.25 5.13
C GLU A 332 19.28 -7.09 4.91
N VAL A 333 18.78 -5.90 4.54
CA VAL A 333 19.62 -4.73 4.30
C VAL A 333 20.40 -4.35 5.56
N GLN A 334 21.69 -4.09 5.36
CA GLN A 334 22.64 -3.60 6.35
C GLN A 334 23.34 -2.34 5.82
N LEU A 335 24.04 -1.62 6.71
CA LEU A 335 24.67 -0.33 6.42
C LEU A 335 25.63 -0.39 5.23
N GLU A 336 26.44 -1.45 5.17
CA GLU A 336 27.43 -1.69 4.12
C GLU A 336 26.84 -1.88 2.73
N HIS A 337 25.61 -2.38 2.63
CA HIS A 337 24.91 -2.55 1.36
C HIS A 337 24.56 -1.20 0.71
N LEU A 338 24.40 -0.14 1.50
CA LEU A 338 23.94 1.17 1.03
C LEU A 338 25.07 2.04 0.45
N ARG A 339 26.33 1.68 0.72
CA ARG A 339 27.54 2.32 0.17
C ARG A 339 27.56 3.85 0.26
N VAL A 340 27.09 4.40 1.38
CA VAL A 340 27.10 5.86 1.63
C VAL A 340 28.53 6.40 1.60
N GLN A 341 28.76 7.50 0.86
CA GLN A 341 30.08 8.11 0.75
C GLN A 341 30.15 9.42 1.56
N PRO A 342 31.33 9.79 2.09
CA PRO A 342 31.51 11.08 2.75
C PRO A 342 31.21 12.27 1.83
N GLY A 343 30.48 13.26 2.35
CA GLY A 343 30.16 14.51 1.66
C GLY A 343 28.91 14.46 0.77
N GLU A 344 28.15 13.37 0.80
CA GLU A 344 26.84 13.28 0.14
C GLU A 344 25.71 13.70 1.09
N ALA A 345 24.73 14.41 0.54
CA ALA A 345 23.45 14.63 1.21
C ALA A 345 22.57 13.38 1.02
N VAL A 346 22.43 12.58 2.09
CA VAL A 346 21.65 11.35 2.06
C VAL A 346 20.15 11.66 2.16
N VAL A 347 19.37 11.09 1.25
CA VAL A 347 17.91 11.11 1.22
C VAL A 347 17.45 9.66 1.33
N VAL A 348 16.46 9.37 2.17
CA VAL A 348 15.86 8.04 2.23
C VAL A 348 14.37 8.10 1.93
N ASN A 349 13.89 7.19 1.07
CA ASN A 349 12.49 7.12 0.66
C ASN A 349 11.90 5.76 1.01
N PHE A 350 10.74 5.77 1.68
CA PHE A 350 9.94 4.59 2.02
C PHE A 350 8.53 4.71 1.42
N PRO A 351 8.34 4.40 0.13
CA PRO A 351 7.02 4.37 -0.49
C PRO A 351 6.38 2.98 -0.33
N TYR A 352 5.38 2.88 0.56
CA TYR A 352 4.54 1.66 0.72
C TYR A 352 5.35 0.38 0.97
N VAL A 353 6.32 0.42 1.89
CA VAL A 353 7.25 -0.71 2.08
C VAL A 353 7.38 -1.15 3.54
N LEU A 354 7.22 -0.25 4.52
CA LEU A 354 7.46 -0.60 5.91
C LEU A 354 6.34 -1.49 6.46
N HIS A 355 5.11 -1.35 5.94
CA HIS A 355 4.00 -2.22 6.33
C HIS A 355 4.22 -3.69 5.96
N HIS A 356 5.04 -4.01 4.94
CA HIS A 356 5.38 -5.39 4.60
C HIS A 356 6.39 -6.02 5.56
N MET A 357 7.16 -5.20 6.29
CA MET A 357 8.20 -5.72 7.17
C MET A 357 7.62 -6.32 8.45
N PRO A 358 8.15 -7.45 8.94
CA PRO A 358 7.75 -8.02 10.22
C PRO A 358 8.00 -7.04 11.38
N ASP A 359 6.97 -6.89 12.21
CA ASP A 359 7.01 -6.07 13.41
C ASP A 359 7.26 -6.91 14.67
N GLU A 360 7.14 -6.28 15.84
CA GLU A 360 7.29 -6.92 17.15
C GLU A 360 6.34 -8.09 17.40
N SER A 361 5.21 -8.18 16.68
CA SER A 361 4.24 -9.28 16.81
C SER A 361 4.67 -10.55 16.08
N VAL A 362 5.55 -10.43 15.09
CA VAL A 362 6.01 -11.55 14.25
C VAL A 362 7.36 -12.06 14.73
N ASN A 363 8.29 -11.16 15.05
CA ASN A 363 9.60 -11.56 15.56
C ASN A 363 10.18 -10.53 16.55
N THR A 364 11.05 -11.00 17.44
CA THR A 364 11.70 -10.15 18.46
C THR A 364 12.73 -9.19 17.86
N TRP A 365 13.14 -9.40 16.60
CA TRP A 365 14.09 -8.55 15.90
C TRP A 365 13.47 -7.21 15.47
N ASN A 366 12.16 -7.20 15.20
CA ASN A 366 11.37 -6.05 14.77
C ASN A 366 12.09 -5.30 13.63
N HIS A 367 11.99 -5.84 12.41
CA HIS A 367 12.74 -5.34 11.26
C HIS A 367 12.36 -3.89 10.90
N ARG A 368 11.12 -3.47 11.19
CA ARG A 368 10.67 -2.07 11.04
C ARG A 368 11.55 -1.14 11.87
N ASP A 369 11.61 -1.36 13.18
CA ASP A 369 12.37 -0.48 14.08
C ASP A 369 13.89 -0.60 13.85
N ARG A 370 14.37 -1.82 13.52
CA ARG A 370 15.77 -2.05 13.13
C ARG A 370 16.15 -1.19 11.94
N LEU A 371 15.34 -1.19 10.88
CA LEU A 371 15.63 -0.46 9.66
C LEU A 371 15.55 1.05 9.87
N ILE A 372 14.54 1.55 10.57
CA ILE A 372 14.41 2.97 10.91
C ILE A 372 15.64 3.44 11.71
N ARG A 373 16.09 2.67 12.71
CA ARG A 373 17.31 2.99 13.49
C ARG A 373 18.57 2.98 12.63
N MET A 374 18.71 2.02 11.73
CA MET A 374 19.82 1.97 10.78
C MET A 374 19.82 3.22 9.88
N VAL A 375 18.67 3.60 9.34
CA VAL A 375 18.53 4.82 8.55
C VAL A 375 18.84 6.07 9.37
N LYS A 376 18.46 6.14 10.65
CA LYS A 376 18.87 7.26 11.51
C LYS A 376 20.38 7.37 11.63
N SER A 377 21.09 6.23 11.73
CA SER A 377 22.55 6.22 11.85
C SER A 377 23.28 6.80 10.63
N LEU A 378 22.62 6.86 9.47
CA LEU A 378 23.14 7.53 8.27
C LEU A 378 23.11 9.05 8.35
N SER A 379 22.46 9.62 9.38
CA SER A 379 22.23 11.07 9.50
C SER A 379 21.63 11.69 8.22
N PRO A 380 20.50 11.15 7.70
CA PRO A 380 19.93 11.60 6.45
C PRO A 380 19.48 13.06 6.53
N ARG A 381 19.61 13.78 5.42
CA ARG A 381 19.10 15.14 5.28
C ARG A 381 17.57 15.18 5.38
N ILE A 382 16.92 14.16 4.82
CA ILE A 382 15.47 13.99 4.88
C ILE A 382 15.14 12.51 4.67
N VAL A 383 14.10 12.06 5.36
CA VAL A 383 13.45 10.76 5.11
C VAL A 383 11.99 11.01 4.75
N THR A 384 11.51 10.46 3.65
CA THR A 384 10.09 10.50 3.26
C THR A 384 9.44 9.14 3.55
N LEU A 385 8.26 9.18 4.17
CA LEU A 385 7.45 8.01 4.48
C LEU A 385 6.07 8.18 3.89
N ILE A 386 5.66 7.21 3.07
CA ILE A 386 4.33 7.14 2.46
C ILE A 386 3.74 5.77 2.74
N GLU A 387 2.58 5.74 3.40
CA GLU A 387 1.95 4.51 3.88
C GLU A 387 0.41 4.60 3.79
N GLN A 388 -0.26 3.45 3.75
CA GLN A 388 -1.71 3.34 3.77
C GLN A 388 -2.25 3.77 5.15
N GLU A 389 -3.30 4.61 5.17
CA GLU A 389 -3.91 5.08 6.42
C GLU A 389 -5.04 4.12 6.88
N SER A 390 -4.65 2.92 7.32
CA SER A 390 -5.56 1.90 7.84
C SER A 390 -4.92 1.11 8.97
N ASN A 391 -5.73 0.62 9.93
CA ASN A 391 -5.24 -0.24 11.01
C ASN A 391 -5.64 -1.70 10.83
N THR A 392 -4.90 -2.42 9.97
CA THR A 392 -5.06 -3.86 9.75
C THR A 392 -4.03 -4.69 10.52
N ASN A 393 -3.23 -4.08 11.40
CA ASN A 393 -2.18 -4.80 12.11
C ASN A 393 -2.48 -5.03 13.60
N THR A 394 -2.82 -3.98 14.37
CA THR A 394 -2.79 -4.05 15.84
C THR A 394 -4.08 -4.51 16.50
N LYS A 395 -5.13 -4.74 15.72
CA LYS A 395 -6.45 -5.16 16.22
C LYS A 395 -6.61 -6.69 16.11
N PRO A 396 -7.49 -7.35 16.89
CA PRO A 396 -7.91 -8.74 16.67
C PRO A 396 -8.61 -8.93 15.31
N PHE A 397 -8.88 -10.18 14.92
CA PHE A 397 -9.36 -10.51 13.58
C PHE A 397 -10.63 -9.76 13.17
N PHE A 398 -11.71 -9.80 13.94
CA PHE A 398 -12.98 -9.19 13.52
C PHE A 398 -12.88 -7.67 13.32
N PRO A 399 -12.29 -6.88 14.24
CA PRO A 399 -12.06 -5.46 13.97
C PRO A 399 -11.12 -5.19 12.79
N ARG A 400 -10.12 -6.04 12.52
CA ARG A 400 -9.30 -5.95 11.30
C ARG A 400 -10.12 -6.20 10.04
N PHE A 401 -11.02 -7.18 10.07
CA PHE A 401 -11.91 -7.50 8.95
C PHE A 401 -12.83 -6.32 8.62
N ILE A 402 -13.44 -5.69 9.63
CA ILE A 402 -14.25 -4.47 9.45
C ILE A 402 -13.43 -3.32 8.88
N GLU A 403 -12.22 -3.09 9.42
CA GLU A 403 -11.31 -2.07 8.90
C GLU A 403 -10.95 -2.32 7.43
N THR A 404 -10.67 -3.58 7.08
CA THR A 404 -10.35 -4.00 5.71
C THR A 404 -11.54 -3.73 4.78
N LEU A 405 -12.75 -4.12 5.19
CA LEU A 405 -13.97 -3.87 4.42
C LEU A 405 -14.18 -2.37 4.19
N ASP A 406 -14.04 -1.55 5.23
CA ASP A 406 -14.21 -0.09 5.14
C ASP A 406 -13.18 0.56 4.20
N TYR A 407 -11.89 0.27 4.41
CA TYR A 407 -10.80 0.83 3.62
C TYR A 407 -10.91 0.44 2.14
N TYR A 408 -11.13 -0.84 1.85
CA TYR A 408 -11.24 -1.31 0.48
C TYR A 408 -12.59 -0.95 -0.16
N THR A 409 -13.63 -0.63 0.61
CA THR A 409 -14.86 -0.05 0.02
C THR A 409 -14.53 1.28 -0.65
N ALA A 410 -13.83 2.18 0.05
CA ALA A 410 -13.38 3.44 -0.54
C ALA A 410 -12.45 3.22 -1.74
N MET A 411 -11.54 2.25 -1.67
CA MET A 411 -10.65 1.91 -2.80
C MET A 411 -11.43 1.42 -4.02
N PHE A 412 -12.36 0.47 -3.85
CA PHE A 412 -13.16 -0.08 -4.96
C PHE A 412 -14.11 0.96 -5.56
N GLU A 413 -14.71 1.84 -4.74
CA GLU A 413 -15.46 3.00 -5.26
C GLU A 413 -14.58 3.91 -6.11
N SER A 414 -13.34 4.13 -5.68
CA SER A 414 -12.39 4.99 -6.40
C SER A 414 -11.90 4.39 -7.72
N ILE A 415 -11.77 3.06 -7.79
CA ILE A 415 -11.44 2.35 -9.03
C ILE A 415 -12.64 2.36 -10.00
N ASP A 416 -13.88 2.27 -9.47
CA ASP A 416 -15.10 2.22 -10.29
C ASP A 416 -15.37 3.51 -11.05
N VAL A 417 -14.93 4.66 -10.55
CA VAL A 417 -15.03 5.93 -11.28
C VAL A 417 -13.93 6.10 -12.35
N GLY A 418 -12.84 5.33 -12.23
CA GLY A 418 -11.66 5.49 -13.08
C GLY A 418 -11.80 4.85 -14.46
N LEU A 419 -12.43 3.67 -14.54
CA LEU A 419 -12.65 2.93 -15.79
C LEU A 419 -14.03 2.25 -15.84
N PRO A 420 -14.59 2.03 -17.05
CA PRO A 420 -15.86 1.35 -17.24
C PRO A 420 -15.94 -0.03 -16.57
N LYS A 421 -17.18 -0.47 -16.32
CA LYS A 421 -17.46 -1.68 -15.53
C LYS A 421 -17.05 -2.98 -16.20
N ASP A 422 -17.12 -3.01 -17.51
CA ASP A 422 -16.77 -4.12 -18.38
C ASP A 422 -15.32 -4.07 -18.87
N ASP A 423 -14.55 -3.07 -18.43
CA ASP A 423 -13.14 -2.95 -18.77
C ASP A 423 -12.33 -4.12 -18.18
N LYS A 424 -11.80 -4.97 -19.06
CA LYS A 424 -11.05 -6.17 -18.69
C LYS A 424 -9.74 -5.84 -17.99
N GLN A 425 -9.09 -4.74 -18.35
CA GLN A 425 -7.80 -4.36 -17.74
C GLN A 425 -8.02 -3.91 -16.30
N ARG A 426 -9.08 -3.13 -16.04
CA ARG A 426 -9.52 -2.77 -14.68
C ARG A 426 -9.85 -4.00 -13.84
N ILE A 427 -10.65 -4.93 -14.38
CA ILE A 427 -11.01 -6.18 -13.67
C ILE A 427 -9.76 -6.98 -13.31
N ASN A 428 -8.82 -7.11 -14.26
CA ASN A 428 -7.56 -7.81 -14.01
C ASN A 428 -6.70 -7.07 -12.97
N ALA A 429 -6.67 -5.73 -13.01
CA ALA A 429 -5.94 -4.96 -12.01
C ALA A 429 -6.51 -5.11 -10.60
N GLU A 430 -7.83 -5.15 -10.45
CA GLU A 430 -8.46 -5.49 -9.17
C GLU A 430 -8.11 -6.91 -8.72
N GLN A 431 -8.23 -7.89 -9.61
CA GLN A 431 -8.02 -9.29 -9.28
C GLN A 431 -6.55 -9.62 -8.94
N HIS A 432 -5.60 -9.04 -9.67
CA HIS A 432 -4.18 -9.40 -9.56
C HIS A 432 -3.38 -8.50 -8.63
N CYS A 433 -3.82 -7.26 -8.41
CA CYS A 433 -3.12 -6.32 -7.54
C CYS A 433 -3.86 -6.18 -6.21
N VAL A 434 -5.13 -5.78 -6.23
CA VAL A 434 -5.87 -5.38 -5.01
C VAL A 434 -6.39 -6.59 -4.22
N ALA A 435 -6.98 -7.58 -4.89
CA ALA A 435 -7.57 -8.74 -4.25
C ALA A 435 -6.53 -9.60 -3.52
N ARG A 436 -5.30 -9.65 -4.04
CA ARG A 436 -4.19 -10.36 -3.42
C ARG A 436 -3.91 -9.82 -2.02
N ASP A 437 -3.90 -8.50 -1.87
CA ASP A 437 -3.61 -7.85 -0.60
C ASP A 437 -4.76 -8.07 0.40
N ILE A 438 -6.01 -7.99 -0.07
CA ILE A 438 -7.21 -8.33 0.73
C ILE A 438 -7.15 -9.77 1.24
N VAL A 439 -6.84 -10.74 0.37
CA VAL A 439 -6.75 -12.16 0.75
C VAL A 439 -5.62 -12.36 1.77
N ASN A 440 -4.47 -11.69 1.62
CA ASN A 440 -3.40 -11.78 2.62
C ASN A 440 -3.86 -11.27 4.00
N MET A 441 -4.52 -10.12 4.06
CA MET A 441 -4.99 -9.50 5.31
C MET A 441 -6.00 -10.37 6.06
N ILE A 442 -6.87 -11.09 5.34
CA ILE A 442 -7.96 -11.88 5.92
C ILE A 442 -7.52 -13.32 6.19
N ALA A 443 -6.85 -13.95 5.24
CA ALA A 443 -6.62 -15.39 5.24
C ALA A 443 -5.33 -15.81 5.96
N CYS A 444 -4.33 -14.94 6.02
CA CYS A 444 -3.04 -15.26 6.61
C CYS A 444 -2.93 -14.75 8.06
N GLU A 445 -2.03 -15.34 8.84
CA GLU A 445 -1.65 -14.86 10.18
C GLU A 445 -0.14 -14.95 10.38
N GLU A 446 0.36 -14.41 11.50
CA GLU A 446 1.77 -14.47 11.89
C GLU A 446 2.71 -14.05 10.74
N ALA A 447 3.81 -14.76 10.51
CA ALA A 447 4.78 -14.42 9.47
C ALA A 447 4.22 -14.50 8.04
N GLU A 448 3.10 -15.19 7.82
CA GLU A 448 2.50 -15.33 6.49
C GLU A 448 1.62 -14.13 6.11
N ARG A 449 1.13 -13.37 7.11
CA ARG A 449 0.44 -12.10 6.89
C ARG A 449 1.48 -10.99 6.75
N VAL A 450 1.62 -10.46 5.54
CA VAL A 450 2.59 -9.44 5.16
C VAL A 450 1.94 -8.07 5.07
N GLU A 451 0.67 -8.01 4.64
CA GLU A 451 -0.09 -6.76 4.54
C GLU A 451 -0.54 -6.26 5.92
N ARG A 452 0.33 -5.48 6.58
CA ARG A 452 0.20 -5.06 7.98
C ARG A 452 0.22 -3.54 8.13
N HIS A 453 -0.83 -2.89 7.64
CA HIS A 453 -0.96 -1.43 7.69
C HIS A 453 -1.04 -0.92 9.13
N GLU A 454 -0.41 0.23 9.36
CA GLU A 454 -0.50 0.99 10.61
C GLU A 454 -0.88 2.44 10.29
N LEU A 455 -1.65 3.06 11.19
CA LEU A 455 -1.95 4.49 11.09
C LEU A 455 -0.68 5.33 11.24
N LEU A 456 -0.64 6.51 10.64
CA LEU A 456 0.50 7.44 10.75
C LEU A 456 0.89 7.73 12.20
N ALA A 457 -0.06 7.74 13.14
CA ALA A 457 0.24 7.93 14.56
C ALA A 457 1.21 6.87 15.11
N LYS A 458 1.10 5.60 14.69
CA LYS A 458 2.00 4.53 15.11
C LYS A 458 3.36 4.66 14.42
N TRP A 459 3.39 4.97 13.12
CA TRP A 459 4.63 5.29 12.41
C TRP A 459 5.39 6.46 13.05
N ARG A 460 4.68 7.53 13.43
CA ARG A 460 5.23 8.67 14.17
C ARG A 460 5.89 8.22 15.47
N SER A 461 5.27 7.34 16.24
CA SER A 461 5.88 6.79 17.45
C SER A 461 7.17 6.04 17.15
N ARG A 462 7.20 5.18 16.12
CA ARG A 462 8.41 4.43 15.72
C ARG A 462 9.56 5.36 15.31
N PHE A 463 9.28 6.36 14.47
CA PHE A 463 10.27 7.34 14.03
C PHE A 463 10.82 8.19 15.19
N THR A 464 9.94 8.70 16.07
CA THR A 464 10.35 9.45 17.26
C THR A 464 11.21 8.61 18.21
N MET A 465 10.84 7.34 18.44
CA MET A 465 11.62 6.40 19.26
C MET A 465 13.01 6.12 18.67
N ALA A 466 13.15 6.14 17.35
CA ALA A 466 14.44 6.01 16.67
C ALA A 466 15.25 7.32 16.67
N GLY A 467 14.71 8.42 17.19
CA GLY A 467 15.38 9.72 17.30
C GLY A 467 15.17 10.65 16.10
N PHE A 468 14.16 10.39 15.27
CA PHE A 468 13.74 11.33 14.23
C PHE A 468 12.82 12.42 14.79
N ASN A 469 12.88 13.60 14.18
CA ASN A 469 11.87 14.64 14.35
C ASN A 469 11.05 14.77 13.07
N GLN A 470 9.75 14.95 13.21
CA GLN A 470 8.87 15.18 12.05
C GLN A 470 9.22 16.52 11.40
N TYR A 471 9.40 16.51 10.08
CA TYR A 471 9.68 17.69 9.27
C TYR A 471 8.35 18.30 8.77
N PRO A 472 8.04 19.57 9.11
CA PRO A 472 6.86 20.25 8.61
C PRO A 472 6.89 20.38 7.09
N LEU A 473 5.79 19.98 6.43
CA LEU A 473 5.66 20.08 4.98
C LEU A 473 5.37 21.52 4.57
N CYS A 474 6.04 22.01 3.53
CA CYS A 474 5.77 23.33 2.97
C CYS A 474 4.48 23.35 2.15
N SER A 475 3.87 24.54 2.03
CA SER A 475 2.63 24.74 1.25
C SER A 475 2.79 24.43 -0.25
N SER A 476 4.04 24.41 -0.75
CA SER A 476 4.41 23.95 -2.09
C SER A 476 4.01 22.49 -2.31
N VAL A 477 4.21 21.62 -1.32
CA VAL A 477 3.86 20.19 -1.38
C VAL A 477 2.35 20.04 -1.55
N THR A 478 1.58 20.75 -0.71
CA THR A 478 0.12 20.73 -0.77
C THR A 478 -0.40 21.29 -2.10
N THR A 479 0.24 22.34 -2.63
CA THR A 479 -0.12 22.92 -3.94
C THR A 479 0.14 21.93 -5.08
N ALA A 480 1.33 21.34 -5.14
CA ALA A 480 1.69 20.37 -6.17
C ALA A 480 0.75 19.15 -6.17
N VAL A 481 0.40 18.63 -4.99
CA VAL A 481 -0.56 17.54 -4.87
C VAL A 481 -1.96 17.97 -5.34
N ARG A 482 -2.44 19.16 -4.97
CA ARG A 482 -3.75 19.66 -5.44
C ARG A 482 -3.78 19.83 -6.96
N ASP A 483 -2.68 20.28 -7.55
CA ASP A 483 -2.57 20.41 -9.00
C ASP A 483 -2.62 19.05 -9.70
N MET A 484 -1.88 18.06 -9.18
CA MET A 484 -1.94 16.67 -9.65
C MET A 484 -3.36 16.08 -9.54
N LEU A 485 -4.07 16.34 -8.44
CA LEU A 485 -5.43 15.83 -8.24
C LEU A 485 -6.47 16.40 -9.21
N LYS A 486 -6.18 17.49 -9.95
CA LYS A 486 -7.09 18.02 -10.98
C LYS A 486 -7.31 17.04 -12.15
N GLU A 487 -6.41 16.07 -12.33
CA GLU A 487 -6.53 15.01 -13.35
C GLU A 487 -7.49 13.89 -12.94
N TYR A 488 -7.94 13.87 -11.67
CA TYR A 488 -8.70 12.77 -11.07
C TYR A 488 -10.12 13.18 -10.67
N ASP A 489 -10.93 12.21 -10.26
CA ASP A 489 -12.30 12.44 -9.80
C ASP A 489 -12.35 13.39 -8.60
N LYS A 490 -13.35 14.28 -8.58
CA LYS A 490 -13.55 15.32 -7.55
C LYS A 490 -13.76 14.78 -6.13
N ASN A 491 -14.05 13.48 -5.97
CA ASN A 491 -14.14 12.84 -4.67
C ASN A 491 -12.77 12.70 -3.99
N TYR A 492 -11.68 12.74 -4.76
CA TYR A 492 -10.34 12.84 -4.18
C TYR A 492 -10.09 14.23 -3.62
N ASN A 493 -9.50 14.28 -2.43
CA ASN A 493 -9.04 15.53 -1.84
C ASN A 493 -7.79 15.30 -0.98
N VAL A 494 -7.10 16.38 -0.65
CA VAL A 494 -5.92 16.35 0.21
C VAL A 494 -6.11 17.26 1.41
N GLN A 495 -5.71 16.78 2.58
CA GLN A 495 -5.74 17.55 3.81
C GLN A 495 -4.39 17.50 4.51
N GLU A 496 -3.93 18.66 4.99
CA GLU A 496 -2.76 18.76 5.84
C GLU A 496 -3.18 18.66 7.31
N ARG A 497 -2.59 17.73 8.06
CA ARG A 497 -2.83 17.52 9.49
C ARG A 497 -1.55 17.04 10.14
N ASP A 498 -1.23 17.55 11.34
CA ASP A 498 -0.08 17.11 12.14
C ASP A 498 1.22 16.97 11.34
N SER A 499 1.56 18.00 10.54
CA SER A 499 2.76 18.05 9.68
C SER A 499 2.88 16.89 8.68
N ALA A 500 1.74 16.36 8.21
CA ALA A 500 1.65 15.34 7.18
C ALA A 500 0.50 15.65 6.21
N LEU A 501 0.56 15.07 5.02
CA LEU A 501 -0.52 15.12 4.04
C LEU A 501 -1.31 13.83 4.06
N TYR A 502 -2.63 13.97 3.99
CA TYR A 502 -3.60 12.89 3.91
C TYR A 502 -4.31 12.98 2.56
N LEU A 503 -4.08 11.99 1.70
CA LEU A 503 -4.90 11.77 0.52
C LEU A 503 -6.19 11.06 0.95
N ARG A 504 -7.34 11.61 0.56
CA ARG A 504 -8.65 11.11 0.95
C ARG A 504 -9.49 10.75 -0.26
N TRP A 505 -10.30 9.71 -0.13
CA TRP A 505 -11.45 9.45 -0.99
C TRP A 505 -12.71 9.79 -0.22
N ARG A 506 -13.43 10.84 -0.65
CA ARG A 506 -14.53 11.45 0.10
C ARG A 506 -14.07 11.82 1.53
N HIS A 507 -14.57 11.11 2.53
CA HIS A 507 -14.24 11.29 3.94
C HIS A 507 -13.22 10.27 4.48
N ARG A 508 -12.83 9.25 3.70
CA ARG A 508 -11.88 8.22 4.13
C ARG A 508 -10.45 8.64 3.82
N ASP A 509 -9.61 8.66 4.85
CA ASP A 509 -8.16 8.81 4.68
C ASP A 509 -7.60 7.52 4.08
N MET A 510 -6.91 7.63 2.94
CA MET A 510 -6.42 6.49 2.15
C MET A 510 -4.91 6.31 2.32
N VAL A 511 -4.16 7.41 2.19
CA VAL A 511 -2.69 7.40 2.16
C VAL A 511 -2.18 8.61 2.94
N THR A 512 -1.13 8.42 3.72
CA THR A 512 -0.39 9.52 4.34
C THR A 512 0.98 9.71 3.71
N SER A 513 1.44 10.97 3.66
CA SER A 513 2.80 11.34 3.29
C SER A 513 3.38 12.24 4.38
N SER A 514 4.55 11.85 4.89
CA SER A 514 5.25 12.54 5.98
C SER A 514 6.75 12.57 5.73
N ALA A 515 7.45 13.49 6.39
CA ALA A 515 8.88 13.66 6.26
C ALA A 515 9.57 13.79 7.61
N TRP A 516 10.86 13.42 7.70
CA TRP A 516 11.57 13.24 8.97
C TRP A 516 13.06 13.62 8.87
N ARG A 517 13.65 14.10 9.97
CA ARG A 517 15.09 14.43 10.10
C ARG A 517 15.76 13.83 11.34
#